data_AF-A0A510UFE6-F1
#
_entry.id   AF-A0A510UFE6-F1
#
_cell.length_a   1.000
_cell.length_b   1.000
_cell.length_c   1.000
_cell.angle_alpha   90.00
_cell.angle_beta   90.00
_cell.angle_gamma   90.00
#
_symmetry.space_group_name_H-M   'P 1'
#
loop_
_entity.id
_entity.type
_entity.pdbx_description
1 polymer ?
#
loop_
_entity_poly.entity_id
_entity_poly.type
_entity_poly.pdbx_seq_one_letter_code
_entity_poly.pdbx_strand_id
1 'polypeptide(L)' 'MLRFLAVVLNSGGGVVRDDVSNEIHVKELGEFESKELAIDNACESLKCEHITKGIIVRGNNTGGYMVCDTQEFAEL' A
#
# COMPACT_ATOMS: atom_id res chain seq x y z
N MET A 1 13.31 13.39 -2.88
CA MET A 1 11.93 12.87 -2.87
C MET A 1 11.97 11.44 -3.36
N LEU A 2 11.23 10.55 -2.71
CA LEU A 2 11.15 9.12 -3.04
C LEU A 2 9.74 8.80 -3.53
N ARG A 3 9.62 7.89 -4.49
CA ARG A 3 8.32 7.44 -4.99
C ARG A 3 7.77 6.34 -4.11
N PHE A 4 6.54 6.54 -3.65
CA PHE A 4 5.82 5.59 -2.81
C PHE A 4 4.61 5.02 -3.52
N LEU A 5 4.37 3.75 -3.24
CA LEU A 5 3.37 2.89 -3.83
C LEU A 5 2.58 2.24 -2.70
N ALA A 6 1.26 2.17 -2.83
CA ALA A 6 0.40 1.42 -1.95
C ALA A 6 0.06 0.08 -2.60
N VAL A 7 0.71 -0.98 -2.14
CA VAL A 7 0.47 -2.35 -2.59
C VAL A 7 -0.79 -2.89 -1.92
N VAL A 8 -1.74 -3.39 -2.71
CA VAL A 8 -3.00 -3.94 -2.18
C VAL A 8 -2.75 -5.32 -1.56
N LEU A 9 -3.18 -5.48 -0.32
CA LEU A 9 -3.13 -6.71 0.45
C LEU A 9 -4.54 -7.25 0.69
N ASN A 10 -4.69 -8.57 0.66
CA ASN A 10 -5.91 -9.24 1.07
C ASN A 10 -6.03 -9.31 2.61
N SER A 11 -7.16 -9.80 3.10
CA SER A 11 -7.45 -9.92 4.54
C SER A 11 -6.51 -10.84 5.31
N GLY A 12 -5.77 -11.72 4.62
CA GLY A 12 -4.73 -12.58 5.17
C GLY A 12 -3.32 -12.02 5.06
N GLY A 13 -3.14 -10.77 4.60
CA GLY A 13 -1.83 -10.13 4.41
C GLY A 13 -1.09 -10.58 3.14
N GLY A 14 -1.75 -11.32 2.25
CA GLY A 14 -1.20 -11.71 0.96
C GLY A 14 -1.33 -10.58 -0.05
N VAL A 15 -0.32 -10.42 -0.92
CA VAL A 15 -0.36 -9.44 -2.00
C VAL A 15 -1.44 -9.82 -3.01
N VAL A 16 -2.34 -8.88 -3.34
CA VAL A 16 -3.38 -9.10 -4.33
C VAL A 16 -2.75 -8.95 -5.72
N ARG A 17 -2.78 -10.02 -6.49
CA ARG A 17 -2.34 -10.04 -7.89
C ARG A 17 -3.55 -10.25 -8.78
N ASP A 18 -3.54 -9.59 -9.92
CA ASP A 18 -4.56 -9.78 -10.94
C ASP A 18 -4.36 -11.15 -11.60
N ASP A 19 -5.42 -11.96 -11.70
CA ASP A 19 -5.34 -13.30 -12.29
C ASP A 19 -5.09 -13.26 -13.81
N VAL A 20 -5.48 -12.16 -14.46
CA VAL A 20 -5.38 -12.00 -15.92
C VAL A 20 -4.07 -11.35 -16.33
N SER A 21 -3.68 -10.25 -15.65
CA SER A 21 -2.44 -9.54 -15.96
C SER A 21 -1.21 -10.13 -15.25
N ASN A 22 -1.43 -10.92 -14.20
CA ASN A 22 -0.39 -11.35 -13.25
C ASN A 22 0.36 -10.18 -12.59
N GLU A 23 -0.22 -8.98 -12.64
CA GLU A 23 0.34 -7.77 -12.06
C GLU A 23 -0.13 -7.62 -10.61
N ILE A 24 0.79 -7.17 -9.74
CA ILE A 24 0.46 -6.83 -8.37
C ILE A 24 -0.42 -5.59 -8.40
N HIS A 25 -1.57 -5.65 -7.73
CA HIS A 25 -2.41 -4.48 -7.56
C HIS A 25 -1.66 -3.48 -6.68
N VAL A 26 -1.21 -2.40 -7.29
CA VAL A 26 -0.56 -1.27 -6.62
C VAL A 26 -1.24 0.03 -7.00
N LYS A 27 -1.20 0.98 -6.08
CA LYS A 27 -1.69 2.32 -6.30
C LYS A 27 -0.56 3.31 -6.08
N GLU A 28 -0.18 4.04 -7.12
CA GLU A 28 0.79 5.12 -6.98
C GLU A 28 0.25 6.18 -6.01
N LEU A 29 1.04 6.45 -4.97
CA LEU A 29 0.75 7.52 -4.01
C LEU A 29 1.40 8.82 -4.47
N GLY A 30 2.55 8.73 -5.15
CA GLY A 30 3.33 9.85 -5.65
C GLY A 30 4.70 9.97 -4.97
N GLU A 31 5.27 11.16 -5.02
CA GLU A 31 6.59 11.48 -4.49
C GLU A 31 6.47 12.16 -3.12
N PHE A 32 7.10 11.57 -2.10
CA PHE A 32 7.08 12.10 -0.75
C PHE A 32 8.49 12.23 -0.19
N GLU A 33 8.64 13.05 0.84
CA GLU A 33 9.91 13.23 1.56
C GLU A 33 10.20 12.08 2.52
N SER A 34 9.14 11.49 3.11
CA SER A 34 9.22 10.41 4.10
C SER A 34 8.10 9.39 3.92
N LYS A 35 8.36 8.14 4.32
CA LYS A 35 7.38 7.04 4.31
C LYS A 35 6.14 7.38 5.15
N GLU A 36 6.31 8.08 6.26
CA GLU A 36 5.22 8.53 7.14
C GLU A 36 4.23 9.47 6.42
N LEU A 37 4.74 10.43 5.64
CA LEU A 37 3.90 11.33 4.83
C LEU A 37 3.14 10.58 3.76
N ALA A 38 3.80 9.61 3.10
CA ALA A 38 3.15 8.77 2.10
C ALA A 38 2.04 7.91 2.75
N ILE A 39 2.29 7.36 3.94
CA ILE A 39 1.30 6.60 4.71
C ILE A 39 0.12 7.47 5.08
N ASP A 40 0.35 8.68 5.62
CA ASP A 40 -0.70 9.60 6.04
C ASP A 40 -1.61 10.00 4.86
N ASN A 41 -1.00 10.37 3.73
CA ASN A 41 -1.73 10.71 2.51
C ASN A 41 -2.52 9.52 1.93
N ALA A 42 -1.92 8.32 1.94
CA ALA A 42 -2.60 7.09 1.56
C ALA A 42 -3.75 6.77 2.52
N CYS A 43 -3.58 7.04 3.82
CA CYS A 43 -4.58 6.86 4.85
C CYS A 43 -5.83 7.70 4.57
N GLU A 44 -5.63 8.99 4.31
CA GLU A 44 -6.70 9.93 3.95
C GLU A 44 -7.40 9.50 2.66
N SER A 45 -6.63 9.14 1.64
CA SER A 45 -7.16 8.73 0.32
C SER A 45 -7.94 7.41 0.36
N LEU A 46 -7.53 6.47 1.23
CA LEU A 46 -8.06 5.11 1.26
C LEU A 46 -9.03 4.86 2.41
N LYS A 47 -9.26 5.88 3.26
CA LYS A 47 -10.05 5.81 4.49
C LYS A 47 -9.60 4.65 5.37
N CYS A 48 -8.33 4.70 5.74
CA CYS A 48 -7.75 3.74 6.68
C CYS A 48 -8.49 3.73 8.02
N GLU A 49 -8.50 2.56 8.68
CA GLU A 49 -8.94 2.48 10.08
C GLU A 49 -7.77 2.20 11.03
N HIS A 50 -6.72 1.53 10.54
CA HIS A 50 -5.56 1.20 11.35
C HIS A 50 -4.27 1.25 10.54
N ILE A 51 -3.17 1.67 11.19
CA ILE A 51 -1.83 1.68 10.60
C ILE A 51 -0.91 0.88 11.50
N THR A 52 -0.23 -0.13 10.96
CA THR A 52 0.76 -0.92 11.70
C THR A 52 2.02 -1.09 10.86
N LYS A 53 3.15 -0.51 11.30
CA LYS A 53 4.46 -0.61 10.62
C LYS A 53 4.43 -0.27 9.11
N GLY A 54 3.62 0.71 8.70
CA GLY A 54 3.45 1.09 7.30
C GLY A 54 2.45 0.25 6.49
N ILE A 55 1.75 -0.68 7.16
CA ILE A 55 0.59 -1.38 6.62
C ILE A 55 -0.67 -0.62 7.05
N ILE A 56 -1.38 -0.10 6.07
CA ILE A 56 -2.67 0.56 6.20
C ILE A 56 -3.75 -0.51 6.11
N VAL A 57 -4.39 -0.83 7.21
CA VAL A 57 -5.50 -1.79 7.24
C VAL A 57 -6.80 -1.05 6.98
N ARG A 58 -7.57 -1.55 6.01
CA ARG A 58 -8.96 -1.15 5.82
C ARG A 58 -9.79 -1.93 6.83
N GLY A 59 -10.58 -1.26 7.67
CA GLY A 59 -11.55 -1.98 8.46
C GLY A 59 -12.65 -2.56 7.57
N ASN A 60 -13.50 -3.41 8.17
CA ASN A 60 -14.40 -4.38 7.51
C ASN A 60 -13.75 -5.65 6.93
N ASN A 61 -12.58 -6.09 7.41
CA ASN A 61 -11.98 -7.37 6.99
C ASN A 61 -11.75 -7.48 5.46
N THR A 62 -11.69 -6.36 4.75
CA THR A 62 -11.58 -6.34 3.28
C THR A 62 -10.13 -6.29 2.77
N GLY A 63 -9.15 -6.35 3.68
CA GLY A 63 -7.72 -6.31 3.35
C GLY A 63 -7.03 -5.03 3.83
N GLY A 64 -5.90 -4.72 3.20
CA GLY A 64 -5.07 -3.56 3.55
C GLY A 64 -4.25 -3.06 2.38
N TYR A 65 -3.38 -2.10 2.65
CA TYR A 65 -2.42 -1.53 1.73
C TYR A 65 -1.07 -1.48 2.42
N MET A 66 -0.03 -1.98 1.79
CA MET A 66 1.33 -1.81 2.27
C MET A 66 1.97 -0.66 1.52
N VAL A 67 2.39 0.36 2.26
CA VAL A 67 3.14 1.47 1.67
C VAL A 67 4.60 1.07 1.58
N CYS A 68 5.12 1.02 0.36
CA CYS A 68 6.51 0.72 0.06
C CYS A 68 7.04 1.72 -0.97
N ASP A 69 8.33 1.98 -0.95
CA ASP A 69 8.94 2.73 -2.05
C ASP A 69 9.15 1.84 -3.29
N THR A 70 9.49 2.46 -4.41
CA THR A 70 9.73 1.75 -5.67
C THR A 70 10.84 0.71 -5.62
N GLN A 71 11.82 0.86 -4.72
CA GLN A 71 12.88 -0.14 -4.54
C GLN A 71 12.34 -1.33 -3.74
N GLU A 72 11.69 -1.09 -2.59
CA GLU A 72 11.01 -2.14 -1.81
C GLU A 72 10.01 -2.93 -2.68
N PHE A 73 9.32 -2.26 -3.61
CA PHE A 73 8.40 -2.91 -4.54
C PHE A 73 9.09 -3.77 -5.59
N ALA A 74 10.29 -3.39 -6.05
CA ALA A 74 11.07 -4.20 -6.98
C ALA A 74 11.61 -5.49 -6.34
N GLU A 75 11.61 -5.57 -4.99
CA GLU A 75 12.04 -6.74 -4.22
C GLU A 75 10.88 -7.71 -3.87
N LEU A 76 9.62 -7.37 -4.20
CA LEU A 76 8.40 -8.17 -3.97
C LEU A 76 8.08 -9.16 -5.11
#